data_AF-X1MAJ4-F1
#
_entry.id   AF-X1MAJ4-F1
#
_cell.length_a   1.000
_cell.length_b   1.000
_cell.length_c   1.000
_cell.angle_alpha   90.00
_cell.angle_beta   90.00
_cell.angle_gamma   90.00
#
_symmetry.space_group_name_H-M   'P 1'
#
loop_
_entity.id
_entity.type
_entity.pdbx_description
1 polymer ?
#
loop_
_entity_poly.entity_id
_entity_poly.type
_entity_poly.pdbx_seq_one_letter_code
_entity_poly.pdbx_strand_id
1 'polypeptide(L)'
;MISLPQEDFGLVSTDYPGLRRKVYKILKRVGTRGGCLIFHPFRRRCPRCGSIPEMGHKICSFCGNYWFEWYFSPHFHVVGFGWIEGTGQEFLRSGYVVKNIGRRRSVGGTVLYQLSHAGVHLDYHVVTWFGVCSYNKLRVVQEDREGNTCPTCGARLVPCAWFG
;
A
#
# COMPACT_ATOMS: atom_id res chain seq x y z
N MET A 1 -3.25 8.55 -1.65
CA MET A 1 -2.85 8.09 -0.30
C MET A 1 -4.05 8.21 0.61
N ILE A 2 -4.20 7.31 1.59
CA ILE A 2 -5.20 7.39 2.65
C ILE A 2 -4.51 7.20 4.01
N SER A 3 -4.69 8.14 4.92
CA SER A 3 -4.14 8.10 6.28
C SER A 3 -5.22 7.78 7.30
N LEU A 4 -4.86 6.95 8.29
CA LEU A 4 -5.76 6.53 9.36
C LEU A 4 -5.93 7.65 10.40
N PRO A 5 -7.11 7.77 11.03
CA PRO A 5 -7.24 8.48 12.29
C PRO A 5 -6.55 7.71 13.42
N GLN A 6 -6.11 8.41 14.47
CA GLN A 6 -5.36 7.80 15.58
C GLN A 6 -6.15 6.68 16.28
N GLU A 7 -7.48 6.81 16.37
CA GLU A 7 -8.38 5.79 16.94
C GLU A 7 -8.24 4.41 16.26
N ASP A 8 -7.88 4.38 14.98
CA ASP A 8 -7.76 3.14 14.20
C ASP A 8 -6.33 2.59 14.16
N PHE A 9 -5.36 3.24 14.79
CA PHE A 9 -3.96 2.78 14.76
C PHE A 9 -3.80 1.38 15.34
N GLY A 10 -4.56 1.04 16.38
CA GLY A 10 -4.56 -0.29 16.99
C GLY A 10 -5.02 -1.40 16.04
N LEU A 11 -5.86 -1.08 15.05
CA LEU A 11 -6.33 -2.08 14.07
C LEU A 11 -5.21 -2.63 13.19
N VAL A 12 -4.06 -1.94 13.11
CA VAL A 12 -2.89 -2.45 12.39
C VAL A 12 -2.40 -3.77 12.98
N SER A 13 -2.46 -3.91 14.31
CA SER A 13 -2.02 -5.13 15.01
C SER A 13 -3.18 -6.07 15.34
N THR A 14 -4.38 -5.55 15.61
CA THR A 14 -5.50 -6.38 16.10
C THR A 14 -6.42 -6.90 15.00
N ASP A 15 -6.65 -6.15 13.92
CA ASP A 15 -7.55 -6.55 12.83
C ASP A 15 -7.15 -5.88 11.49
N TYR A 16 -5.95 -6.20 11.01
CA TYR A 16 -5.45 -5.68 9.75
C TYR A 16 -6.37 -6.01 8.54
N PRO A 17 -6.98 -7.22 8.43
CA PRO A 17 -7.98 -7.50 7.41
C PRO A 17 -9.23 -6.60 7.50
N GLY A 18 -9.75 -6.34 8.70
CA GLY A 18 -10.86 -5.40 8.92
C GLY A 18 -10.51 -3.97 8.57
N LEU A 19 -9.32 -3.51 8.97
CA LEU A 19 -8.77 -2.20 8.59
C LEU A 19 -8.73 -2.04 7.06
N ARG A 20 -8.19 -3.03 6.33
CA ARG A 20 -8.17 -3.00 4.86
C ARG A 20 -9.58 -2.92 4.27
N ARG A 21 -10.53 -3.70 4.78
CA ARG A 21 -11.93 -3.63 4.34
C ARG A 21 -12.55 -2.25 4.58
N LYS A 22 -12.26 -1.62 5.73
CA LYS A 22 -12.69 -0.24 6.05
C LYS A 22 -12.12 0.75 5.03
N VAL A 23 -10.82 0.66 4.74
CA VAL A 23 -10.13 1.48 3.73
C VAL A 23 -10.73 1.30 2.33
N TYR A 24 -11.04 0.08 1.89
CA TYR A 24 -11.68 -0.13 0.58
C TYR A 24 -13.05 0.56 0.47
N LYS A 25 -13.85 0.53 1.54
CA LYS A 25 -15.15 1.21 1.57
C LYS A 25 -14.99 2.73 1.45
N ILE A 26 -14.02 3.31 2.15
CA ILE A 26 -13.70 4.74 2.08
C ILE A 26 -13.26 5.11 0.67
N LEU A 27 -12.29 4.37 0.11
CA LEU A 27 -11.78 4.62 -1.24
C LEU A 27 -12.89 4.55 -2.31
N LYS A 28 -13.83 3.61 -2.18
CA LYS A 28 -14.99 3.51 -3.08
C LYS A 28 -15.89 4.74 -2.99
N ARG A 29 -16.14 5.27 -1.78
CA ARG A 29 -17.00 6.45 -1.58
C ARG A 29 -16.42 7.71 -2.21
N VAL A 30 -15.10 7.86 -2.16
CA VAL A 30 -14.39 8.99 -2.80
C VAL A 30 -14.07 8.74 -4.27
N GLY A 31 -14.72 7.77 -4.93
CA GLY A 31 -14.62 7.57 -6.39
C GLY A 31 -13.48 6.68 -6.88
N THR A 32 -12.74 6.01 -5.99
CA THR A 32 -11.76 4.99 -6.40
C THR A 32 -12.48 3.73 -6.88
N ARG A 33 -12.20 3.29 -8.11
CA ARG A 33 -12.77 2.06 -8.70
C ARG A 33 -12.01 0.81 -8.32
N GLY A 34 -10.71 0.91 -8.09
CA GLY A 34 -9.83 -0.19 -7.72
C GLY A 34 -8.36 0.14 -7.99
N GLY A 35 -7.45 -0.70 -7.49
CA GLY A 35 -6.02 -0.50 -7.68
C GLY A 35 -5.16 -1.34 -6.76
N CYS A 36 -3.88 -0.98 -6.71
CA CYS A 36 -2.88 -1.49 -5.80
C CYS A 36 -2.86 -0.66 -4.51
N LEU A 37 -3.01 -1.33 -3.38
CA LEU A 37 -2.95 -0.78 -2.03
C LEU A 37 -1.65 -1.25 -1.37
N ILE A 38 -0.82 -0.31 -0.92
CA ILE A 38 0.51 -0.58 -0.33
C ILE A 38 0.57 0.03 1.07
N PHE A 39 0.73 -0.80 2.09
CA PHE A 39 0.76 -0.34 3.48
C PHE A 39 2.12 0.22 3.92
N HIS A 40 2.09 1.35 4.61
CA HIS A 40 3.25 2.04 5.16
C HIS A 40 2.99 2.35 6.64
N PRO A 41 3.70 1.70 7.59
CA PRO A 41 3.46 1.88 9.02
C PRO A 41 4.00 3.21 9.58
N PHE A 42 5.05 3.76 8.97
CA PHE A 42 5.76 4.92 9.49
C PHE A 42 5.79 6.07 8.49
N ARG A 43 5.93 7.29 9.02
CA ARG A 43 6.19 8.52 8.26
C ARG A 43 7.42 9.19 8.86
N ARG A 44 8.11 10.02 8.07
CA ARG A 44 9.15 10.92 8.57
C ARG A 44 8.55 12.24 9.06
N ARG A 45 9.09 12.82 10.12
CA ARG A 45 8.79 14.20 10.55
C ARG A 45 10.04 14.93 11.00
N CYS A 46 10.00 16.25 10.95
CA CYS A 46 11.03 17.08 11.55
C CYS A 46 10.87 17.05 13.07
N PRO A 47 11.87 16.61 13.85
CA PRO A 47 11.79 16.56 15.30
C PRO A 47 11.72 17.96 15.94
N ARG A 48 12.22 18.99 15.25
CA ARG A 48 12.23 20.37 15.74
C ARG A 48 10.86 21.06 15.61
N CYS A 49 10.16 20.88 14.48
CA CYS A 49 8.94 21.64 14.19
C CYS A 49 7.73 20.78 13.78
N GLY A 50 7.87 19.46 13.72
CA GLY A 50 6.80 18.54 13.33
C GLY A 50 6.49 18.50 11.83
N SER A 51 7.12 19.34 10.99
CA SER A 51 6.85 19.35 9.55
C SER A 51 7.11 17.98 8.91
N ILE A 52 6.22 17.53 8.04
CA ILE A 52 6.42 16.32 7.25
C ILE A 52 7.24 16.68 6.00
N PRO A 53 8.46 16.12 5.83
CA PRO A 53 9.25 16.39 4.63
C PRO A 53 8.60 15.77 3.40
N GLU A 54 8.74 16.47 2.28
CA GLU A 54 8.51 15.87 0.98
C GLU A 54 9.61 14.85 0.63
N MET A 55 9.36 14.12 -0.44
CA MET A 55 10.28 13.10 -0.94
C MET A 55 11.65 13.72 -1.29
N GLY A 56 12.73 13.06 -0.87
CA GLY A 56 14.10 13.47 -1.21
C GLY A 56 14.66 14.65 -0.39
N HIS A 57 13.85 15.32 0.42
CA HIS A 57 14.33 16.41 1.26
C HIS A 57 15.24 15.87 2.37
N LYS A 58 16.48 16.39 2.40
CA LYS A 58 17.47 16.14 3.47
C LYS A 58 17.45 17.23 4.55
N ILE A 59 16.86 18.39 4.23
CA ILE A 59 16.74 19.53 5.14
C ILE A 59 15.26 19.91 5.22
N CYS A 60 14.79 20.22 6.43
CA CYS A 60 13.45 20.72 6.68
C CYS A 60 13.28 22.11 6.07
N SER A 61 12.39 22.22 5.09
CA SER A 61 12.10 23.48 4.39
C SER A 61 11.49 24.57 5.28
N PHE A 62 11.01 24.22 6.47
CA PHE A 62 10.39 25.16 7.39
C PHE A 62 11.37 25.76 8.43
N CYS A 63 12.27 24.94 9.00
CA CYS A 63 13.13 25.37 10.11
C CYS A 63 14.62 25.04 9.94
N GLY A 64 15.03 24.51 8.78
CA GLY A 64 16.43 24.20 8.47
C GLY A 64 16.99 22.98 9.18
N ASN A 65 16.20 22.20 9.93
CA ASN A 65 16.69 20.97 10.57
C ASN A 65 17.22 19.98 9.51
N TYR A 66 18.38 19.38 9.76
CA TYR A 66 19.09 18.55 8.77
C TYR A 66 18.87 17.04 8.93
N TRP A 67 17.98 16.63 9.85
CA TRP A 67 17.61 15.22 10.02
C TRP A 67 16.10 15.06 10.25
N PHE A 68 15.61 13.83 10.09
CA PHE A 68 14.20 13.49 10.27
C PHE A 68 14.07 12.21 11.08
N GLU A 69 13.07 12.16 11.95
CA GLU A 69 12.73 10.96 12.70
C GLU A 69 11.58 10.21 12.06
N TRP A 70 11.60 8.89 12.16
CA TRP A 70 10.46 8.04 11.81
C TRP A 70 9.52 7.93 13.01
N TYR A 71 8.22 8.07 12.77
CA TYR A 71 7.21 7.92 13.80
C TYR A 71 6.03 7.10 13.27
N PHE A 72 5.37 6.38 14.17
CA PHE A 72 4.24 5.52 13.79
C PHE A 72 3.08 6.38 13.31
N SER A 73 2.74 6.20 12.04
CA SER A 73 1.70 6.95 11.35
C SER A 73 1.19 6.09 10.19
N PRO A 74 0.45 5.03 10.49
CA PRO A 74 0.01 4.05 9.50
C PRO A 74 -0.86 4.71 8.43
N HIS A 75 -0.54 4.38 7.18
CA HIS A 75 -1.27 4.86 6.02
C HIS A 75 -1.12 3.90 4.86
N PHE A 76 -1.99 4.05 3.87
CA PHE A 76 -1.91 3.29 2.63
C PHE A 76 -1.64 4.21 1.44
N HIS A 77 -0.67 3.81 0.64
CA HIS A 77 -0.54 4.32 -0.72
C HIS A 77 -1.50 3.57 -1.63
N VAL A 78 -2.12 4.32 -2.54
CA VAL A 78 -3.09 3.79 -3.50
C VAL A 78 -2.61 4.21 -4.87
N VAL A 79 -2.33 3.24 -5.73
CA VAL A 79 -2.09 3.45 -7.16
C VAL A 79 -3.24 2.75 -7.87
N GLY A 80 -4.19 3.52 -8.38
CA GLY A 80 -5.45 2.97 -8.87
C GLY A 80 -6.20 3.88 -9.83
N PHE A 81 -7.37 3.40 -10.23
CA PHE A 81 -8.24 4.03 -11.21
C PHE A 81 -9.43 4.69 -10.53
N GLY A 82 -9.87 5.83 -11.06
CA GLY A 82 -11.02 6.57 -10.57
C GLY A 82 -10.81 8.09 -10.62
N TRP A 83 -11.88 8.82 -10.33
CA TRP A 83 -11.86 10.27 -10.15
C TRP A 83 -12.13 10.55 -8.67
N ILE A 84 -11.17 11.16 -8.00
CA ILE A 84 -11.22 11.31 -6.54
C ILE A 84 -11.88 12.62 -6.17
N GLU A 85 -13.03 12.53 -5.50
CA GLU A 85 -13.87 13.65 -5.11
C GLU A 85 -14.43 13.44 -3.70
N GLY A 86 -14.99 14.49 -3.09
CA GLY A 86 -15.69 14.40 -1.80
C GLY A 86 -14.80 14.04 -0.59
N THR A 87 -13.48 14.25 -0.69
CA THR A 87 -12.54 13.82 0.37
C THR A 87 -12.72 14.58 1.68
N GLY A 88 -13.16 15.85 1.63
CA GLY A 88 -13.46 16.64 2.83
C GLY A 88 -14.68 16.12 3.58
N GLN A 89 -15.76 15.80 2.86
CA GLN A 89 -16.95 15.19 3.43
C GLN A 89 -16.65 13.80 4.01
N GLU A 90 -15.82 13.02 3.31
CA GLU A 90 -15.39 11.71 3.82
C GLU A 90 -14.51 11.83 5.06
N PHE A 91 -13.66 12.86 5.16
CA PHE A 91 -12.90 13.15 6.37
C PHE A 91 -13.82 13.47 7.54
N LEU A 92 -14.80 14.36 7.37
CA LEU A 92 -15.79 14.66 8.42
C LEU A 92 -16.59 13.42 8.85
N ARG A 93 -16.84 12.50 7.91
CA ARG A 93 -17.58 11.26 8.18
C ARG A 93 -16.77 10.19 8.91
N SER A 94 -15.48 10.05 8.58
CA SER A 94 -14.70 8.86 8.93
C SER A 94 -13.42 9.15 9.70
N GLY A 95 -12.96 10.40 9.75
CA GLY A 95 -11.66 10.79 10.25
C GLY A 95 -10.49 10.45 9.32
N TYR A 96 -10.72 9.72 8.21
CA TYR A 96 -9.65 9.35 7.28
C TYR A 96 -9.31 10.48 6.33
N VAL A 97 -8.01 10.73 6.18
CA VAL A 97 -7.51 11.74 5.24
C VAL A 97 -7.18 11.06 3.92
N VAL A 98 -7.97 11.36 2.87
CA VAL A 98 -7.67 10.93 1.51
C VAL A 98 -7.00 12.06 0.74
N LYS A 99 -5.75 11.84 0.34
CA LYS A 99 -4.98 12.77 -0.50
C LYS A 99 -4.90 12.27 -1.94
N ASN A 100 -5.49 13.04 -2.85
CA ASN A 100 -5.36 12.86 -4.30
C ASN A 100 -4.05 13.51 -4.79
N ILE A 101 -3.16 12.73 -5.39
CA ILE A 101 -1.87 13.19 -5.94
C ILE A 101 -1.96 13.41 -7.46
N GLY A 102 -3.12 13.14 -8.06
CA GLY A 102 -3.35 13.25 -9.50
C GLY A 102 -2.64 12.18 -10.31
N ARG A 103 -2.60 12.40 -11.63
CA ARG A 103 -1.97 11.47 -12.58
C ARG A 103 -0.46 11.45 -12.40
N ARG A 104 0.11 10.25 -12.35
CA ARG A 104 1.55 10.04 -12.22
C ARG A 104 2.21 10.01 -13.60
N ARG A 105 3.39 10.62 -13.73
CA ARG A 105 4.20 10.57 -14.95
C ARG A 105 4.68 9.14 -15.25
N SER A 106 5.17 8.43 -14.24
CA SER A 106 5.58 7.02 -14.32
C SER A 106 4.90 6.20 -13.23
N VAL A 107 4.07 5.24 -13.65
CA VAL A 107 3.41 4.30 -12.75
C VAL A 107 4.46 3.38 -12.10
N GLY A 108 5.33 2.78 -12.91
CA GLY A 108 6.39 1.88 -12.43
C GLY A 108 7.33 2.57 -11.43
N GLY A 109 7.80 3.78 -11.74
CA GLY A 109 8.64 4.56 -10.82
C GLY A 109 7.92 4.94 -9.53
N THR A 110 6.61 5.24 -9.61
CA THR A 110 5.80 5.49 -8.41
C THR A 110 5.68 4.24 -7.55
N VAL A 111 5.38 3.08 -8.14
CA VAL A 111 5.24 1.81 -7.41
C VAL A 111 6.59 1.40 -6.80
N LEU A 112 7.68 1.43 -7.56
CA LEU A 112 9.02 1.10 -7.06
C LEU A 112 9.40 1.97 -5.86
N TYR A 113 9.14 3.28 -5.95
CA TYR A 113 9.36 4.18 -4.84
C TYR A 113 8.53 3.78 -3.61
N GLN A 114 7.24 3.49 -3.77
CA GLN A 114 6.44 3.05 -2.62
C GLN A 114 6.92 1.73 -2.02
N LEU A 115 7.40 0.80 -2.84
CA LEU A 115 7.90 -0.47 -2.34
C LEU A 115 9.25 -0.35 -1.60
N SER A 116 10.06 0.67 -1.91
CA SER A 116 11.38 0.83 -1.28
C SER A 116 11.34 1.11 0.23
N HIS A 117 10.16 1.47 0.77
CA HIS A 117 9.95 1.81 2.17
C HIS A 117 8.57 1.39 2.68
N ALA A 118 7.95 0.41 2.00
CA ALA A 118 6.73 -0.21 2.49
C ALA A 118 7.03 -1.02 3.76
N GLY A 119 6.01 -1.22 4.60
CA GLY A 119 6.14 -2.15 5.73
C GLY A 119 6.33 -3.59 5.25
N VAL A 120 6.78 -4.49 6.12
CA VAL A 120 6.76 -5.94 5.88
C VAL A 120 6.09 -6.59 7.08
N HIS A 121 5.28 -7.62 6.83
CA HIS A 121 4.60 -8.39 7.87
C HIS A 121 4.66 -9.88 7.51
N LEU A 122 4.80 -10.75 8.52
CA LEU A 122 4.87 -12.20 8.30
C LEU A 122 3.51 -12.77 7.88
N ASP A 123 2.44 -12.38 8.56
CA ASP A 123 1.11 -12.97 8.34
C ASP A 123 0.28 -12.29 7.25
N TYR A 124 0.68 -11.10 6.77
CA TYR A 124 -0.18 -10.28 5.91
C TYR A 124 0.55 -9.70 4.71
N HIS A 125 -0.13 -9.74 3.57
CA HIS A 125 0.32 -9.04 2.37
C HIS A 125 0.27 -7.52 2.55
N VAL A 126 1.44 -6.92 2.37
CA VAL A 126 1.67 -5.47 2.34
C VAL A 126 1.06 -4.84 1.09
N VAL A 127 1.14 -5.56 -0.03
CA VAL A 127 0.62 -5.16 -1.33
C VAL A 127 -0.62 -5.98 -1.62
N THR A 128 -1.75 -5.30 -1.85
CA THR A 128 -3.01 -5.97 -2.19
C THR A 128 -3.74 -5.27 -3.31
N TRP A 129 -4.52 -6.03 -4.07
CA TRP A 129 -5.34 -5.48 -5.14
C TRP A 129 -6.82 -5.51 -4.79
N PHE A 130 -7.54 -4.43 -5.09
CA PHE A 130 -8.94 -4.26 -4.71
C PHE A 130 -9.79 -3.63 -5.81
N GLY A 131 -11.11 -3.66 -5.62
CA GLY A 131 -12.07 -3.01 -6.50
C GLY A 131 -12.19 -3.72 -7.85
N VAL A 132 -12.01 -3.01 -8.96
CA VAL A 132 -11.95 -3.60 -10.30
C VAL A 132 -10.69 -4.43 -10.54
N CYS A 133 -9.63 -4.21 -9.75
CA CYS A 133 -8.36 -4.91 -9.87
C CYS A 133 -8.25 -6.12 -8.91
N SER A 134 -9.32 -6.49 -8.19
CA SER A 134 -9.25 -7.58 -7.21
C SER A 134 -8.89 -8.92 -7.86
N TYR A 135 -8.14 -9.75 -7.13
CA TYR A 135 -7.63 -11.03 -7.65
C TYR A 135 -8.71 -11.95 -8.24
N ASN A 136 -9.91 -11.98 -7.64
CA ASN A 136 -11.03 -12.79 -8.14
C ASN A 136 -11.65 -12.29 -9.47
N LYS A 137 -11.31 -11.06 -9.89
CA LYS A 137 -11.71 -10.51 -11.19
C LYS A 137 -10.64 -10.70 -12.26
N LEU A 138 -9.43 -11.10 -11.87
CA LEU A 138 -8.37 -11.41 -12.81
C LEU A 138 -8.75 -12.69 -13.56
N ARG A 139 -8.98 -12.57 -14.86
CA ARG A 139 -9.19 -13.69 -15.77
C ARG A 139 -7.91 -13.90 -16.53
N VAL A 140 -7.11 -14.88 -16.11
CA VAL A 140 -5.92 -15.31 -16.84
C VAL A 140 -6.24 -16.67 -17.42
N VAL A 141 -5.90 -16.87 -18.69
CA VAL A 141 -5.76 -18.23 -19.22
C VAL A 141 -4.67 -18.88 -18.37
N GLN A 142 -4.97 -20.02 -17.75
CA GLN A 142 -3.91 -20.76 -17.09
C GLN A 142 -2.92 -21.14 -18.18
N GLU A 143 -1.73 -20.54 -18.14
CA GLU A 143 -0.63 -21.05 -18.94
C GLU A 143 -0.46 -22.51 -18.53
N ASP A 144 -0.32 -23.39 -19.53
CA ASP A 144 0.20 -24.72 -19.27
C ASP A 144 1.52 -24.48 -18.54
N ARG A 145 1.53 -24.70 -17.23
CA ARG A 145 2.77 -24.79 -16.48
C ARG A 145 3.56 -25.82 -17.26
N GLU A 146 4.66 -25.39 -17.90
CA GLU A 146 5.64 -26.33 -18.44
C GLU A 146 5.76 -27.40 -17.37
N GLY A 147 5.35 -28.62 -17.73
CA GLY A 147 5.35 -29.71 -16.77
C GLY A 147 6.71 -29.66 -16.11
N ASN A 148 6.76 -29.63 -14.78
CA ASN A 148 8.04 -29.62 -14.08
C ASN A 148 8.75 -30.90 -14.55
N THR A 149 9.55 -30.83 -15.60
CA THR A 149 10.23 -31.96 -16.23
C THR A 149 11.70 -31.68 -16.09
N CYS A 150 12.45 -32.70 -15.71
CA CYS A 150 13.90 -32.59 -15.61
C CYS A 150 14.47 -32.15 -16.97
N PRO A 151 15.20 -31.03 -17.07
CA PRO A 151 15.75 -30.56 -18.35
C PRO A 151 16.80 -31.54 -18.92
N THR A 152 17.27 -32.48 -18.12
CA THR A 152 18.25 -33.50 -18.52
C THR A 152 17.60 -34.77 -19.05
N CYS A 153 16.48 -35.21 -18.48
CA CYS A 153 15.88 -36.52 -18.81
C CYS A 153 14.39 -36.49 -19.17
N GLY A 154 13.73 -35.33 -19.12
CA GLY A 154 12.31 -35.17 -19.43
C GLY A 154 11.34 -35.78 -18.40
N ALA A 155 11.85 -36.45 -17.36
CA ALA A 155 11.00 -37.05 -16.33
C ALA A 155 10.28 -35.97 -15.51
N ARG A 156 9.01 -36.22 -15.15
CA ARG A 156 8.22 -35.32 -14.31
C ARG A 156 8.84 -35.21 -12.91
N LEU A 157 9.29 -34.02 -12.54
CA LEU A 157 9.76 -33.65 -11.21
C LEU A 157 8.61 -33.81 -10.21
N VAL A 158 8.91 -34.48 -9.11
CA VAL A 158 8.02 -34.65 -7.97
C VAL A 158 8.34 -33.60 -6.90
N PRO A 159 7.35 -33.14 -6.10
CA PRO A 159 7.62 -32.26 -4.97
C PRO A 159 8.64 -32.89 -4.02
N CYS A 160 9.70 -32.16 -3.66
CA CYS A 160 10.62 -32.61 -2.63
C CYS A 160 9.93 -32.39 -1.27
N ALA A 161 9.56 -33.48 -0.59
CA ALA A 161 9.09 -33.40 0.79
C ALA A 161 10.31 -33.26 1.70
N TRP A 162 10.42 -32.10 2.37
CA TRP A 162 11.42 -31.89 3.41
C TRP A 162 10.86 -32.43 4.73
N PHE A 163 11.40 -33.54 5.18
CA PHE A 163 11.14 -34.09 6.51
C PHE A 163 12.27 -33.58 7.40
N GLY A 164 11.97 -32.54 8.19
CA GLY A 164 12.91 -32.00 9.17
C GLY A 164 13.35 -33.02 10.19
#